data_AF-A0A1H8LCD5-F1
#
_entry.id   AF-A0A1H8LCD5-F1
#
_cell.length_a   1.000
_cell.length_b   1.000
_cell.length_c   1.000
_cell.angle_alpha   90.00
_cell.angle_beta   90.00
_cell.angle_gamma   90.00
#
_symmetry.space_group_name_H-M   'P 1'
#
loop_
_entity.id
_entity.type
_entity.pdbx_description
1 polymer ?
#
loop_
_entity_poly.entity_id
_entity_poly.type
_entity_poly.pdbx_seq_one_letter_code
_entity_poly.pdbx_strand_id
1 'polypeptide(L)'
;MRWVQSSLNLIDGTALPTTGRATPATRRALRRFQASAGLIVDGIAGPETERELVAARARDGAAQSSKELDSAFRREEEEEMFLGRFWPLFGPKIIDRTDKALKSKRKGTRDLSTVYALVLHQTAFSRGNDIEKYNKVGTHYVILPDGTILQNHPDSAYLWASNGFNRGSVAVEFVGNFPNTDGKWWKGDKFGRHIPTAEQIASGRALVRHLIRTIELTHVLAHRQSSRTRANDPGPDIWKGVGQWAVDTLGLKDGGPGFKVGTGQPIPDSWRIWSR
;
A
#
# COMPACT_ATOMS: atom_id res chain seq x y z
N MET A 1 40.00 -12.42 9.34
CA MET A 1 39.73 -13.49 10.35
C MET A 1 38.51 -13.27 11.25
N ARG A 2 38.31 -12.11 11.92
CA ARG A 2 37.08 -11.89 12.74
C ARG A 2 35.79 -12.03 11.91
N TRP A 3 35.79 -11.42 10.73
CA TRP A 3 34.71 -11.53 9.75
C TRP A 3 34.39 -12.99 9.36
N VAL A 4 35.42 -13.84 9.21
CA VAL A 4 35.24 -15.28 8.94
C VAL A 4 34.50 -15.97 10.09
N GLN A 5 34.92 -15.73 11.33
CA GLN A 5 34.26 -16.29 12.52
C GLN A 5 32.80 -15.82 12.62
N SER A 6 32.54 -14.53 12.40
CA SER A 6 31.19 -13.97 12.36
C SER A 6 30.34 -14.55 11.22
N SER A 7 30.95 -14.88 10.08
CA SER A 7 30.24 -15.47 8.94
C SER A 7 29.87 -16.92 9.20
N LEU A 8 30.79 -17.71 9.77
CA LEU A 8 30.53 -19.09 10.17
C LEU A 8 29.46 -19.19 11.26
N ASN A 9 29.48 -18.28 12.24
CA ASN A 9 28.42 -18.22 13.26
C ASN A 9 27.04 -17.97 12.65
N LEU A 10 26.97 -17.11 11.61
CA LEU A 10 25.71 -16.80 10.93
C LEU A 10 25.23 -17.99 10.08
N ILE A 11 26.10 -18.56 9.25
CA ILE A 11 25.74 -19.56 8.24
C ILE A 11 25.50 -20.94 8.86
N ASP A 12 26.40 -21.37 9.76
CA ASP A 12 26.42 -22.74 10.29
C ASP A 12 25.89 -22.81 11.74
N GLY A 13 25.41 -21.69 12.30
CA GLY A 13 24.92 -21.62 13.68
C GLY A 13 25.99 -21.91 14.73
N THR A 14 27.28 -21.70 14.41
CA THR A 14 28.36 -21.96 15.37
C THR A 14 28.42 -20.90 16.48
N ALA A 15 28.93 -21.28 17.65
CA ALA A 15 29.18 -20.36 18.76
C ALA A 15 30.67 -20.03 18.91
N LEU A 16 31.33 -19.62 17.81
CA LEU A 16 32.77 -19.29 17.84
C LEU A 16 33.00 -17.91 18.45
N PRO A 17 33.98 -17.75 19.36
CA PRO A 17 34.46 -16.44 19.77
C PRO A 17 35.07 -15.67 18.58
N THR A 18 34.60 -14.45 18.31
CA THR A 18 35.05 -13.58 17.20
C THR A 18 36.33 -12.81 17.52
N THR A 19 37.31 -13.51 18.09
CA THR A 19 38.56 -12.92 18.59
C THR A 19 39.53 -12.50 17.48
N GLY A 20 39.37 -13.08 16.27
CA GLY A 20 40.27 -12.90 15.14
C GLY A 20 41.43 -13.90 15.10
N ARG A 21 41.51 -14.81 16.08
CA ARG A 21 42.50 -15.88 16.13
C ARG A 21 41.92 -17.18 15.54
N ALA A 22 42.65 -17.82 14.64
CA ALA A 22 42.25 -19.10 14.04
C ALA A 22 42.53 -20.28 14.99
N THR A 23 41.71 -20.40 16.04
CA THR A 23 41.79 -21.51 17.02
C THR A 23 41.46 -22.86 16.38
N PRO A 24 41.76 -23.99 17.03
CA PRO A 24 41.31 -25.31 16.56
C PRO A 24 39.80 -25.39 16.32
N ALA A 25 38.98 -24.70 17.11
CA ALA A 25 37.54 -24.62 16.91
C ALA A 25 37.18 -23.86 15.62
N THR A 26 37.84 -22.73 15.35
CA THR A 26 37.64 -21.98 14.11
C THR A 26 38.10 -22.75 12.88
N ARG A 27 39.24 -23.47 12.95
CA ARG A 27 39.68 -24.34 11.84
C ARG A 27 38.73 -25.51 11.59
N ARG A 28 38.15 -26.09 12.63
CA ARG A 28 37.11 -27.13 12.49
C ARG A 28 35.86 -26.60 11.80
N ALA A 29 35.39 -25.41 12.18
CA ALA A 29 34.24 -24.77 11.53
C ALA A 29 34.54 -24.43 10.06
N LEU A 30 35.73 -23.91 9.75
CA LEU A 30 36.17 -23.68 8.37
C LEU A 30 36.16 -24.97 7.54
N ARG A 31 36.67 -26.08 8.07
CA ARG A 31 36.65 -27.37 7.36
C ARG A 31 35.24 -27.87 7.10
N ARG A 32 34.31 -27.68 8.05
CA ARG A 32 32.90 -28.04 7.86
C ARG A 32 32.26 -27.21 6.75
N PHE A 33 32.46 -25.90 6.79
CA PHE A 33 31.98 -24.99 5.76
C PHE A 33 32.58 -25.30 4.38
N GLN A 34 33.89 -25.53 4.31
CA GLN A 34 34.56 -25.91 3.06
C GLN A 34 33.99 -27.22 2.51
N ALA A 35 33.78 -28.23 3.37
CA ALA A 35 33.19 -29.50 2.96
C ALA A 35 31.75 -29.33 2.45
N SER A 36 30.92 -28.52 3.11
CA SER A 36 29.54 -28.26 2.67
C SER A 36 29.47 -27.41 1.40
N ALA A 37 30.46 -26.54 1.17
CA ALA A 37 30.60 -25.70 -0.02
C ALA A 37 31.34 -26.38 -1.19
N GLY A 38 31.82 -27.62 -1.03
CA GLY A 38 32.55 -28.35 -2.08
C GLY A 38 33.95 -27.78 -2.37
N LEU A 39 34.58 -27.14 -1.39
CA LEU A 39 35.92 -26.55 -1.49
C LEU A 39 37.00 -27.49 -0.95
N ILE A 40 38.27 -27.14 -1.18
CA ILE A 40 39.41 -27.81 -0.55
C ILE A 40 39.30 -27.69 0.98
N VAL A 41 39.33 -28.82 1.69
CA VAL A 41 39.10 -28.90 3.14
C VAL A 41 40.41 -28.80 3.93
N ASP A 42 41.03 -27.63 3.90
CA ASP A 42 42.31 -27.35 4.58
C ASP A 42 42.15 -26.59 5.91
N GLY A 43 40.96 -26.03 6.17
CA GLY A 43 40.67 -25.22 7.35
C GLY A 43 41.30 -23.82 7.32
N ILE A 44 41.63 -23.32 6.13
CA ILE A 44 42.23 -22.01 5.87
C ILE A 44 41.26 -21.16 5.06
N ALA A 45 40.99 -19.94 5.52
CA ALA A 45 40.15 -19.00 4.81
C ALA A 45 40.94 -18.29 3.69
N GLY A 46 41.22 -19.01 2.60
CA GLY A 46 41.77 -18.44 1.37
C GLY A 46 40.72 -17.75 0.50
N PRO A 47 41.12 -17.09 -0.61
CA PRO A 47 40.21 -16.28 -1.44
C PRO A 47 38.94 -16.99 -1.89
N GLU A 48 39.03 -18.29 -2.23
CA GLU A 48 37.86 -19.09 -2.63
C GLU A 48 36.91 -19.34 -1.46
N THR A 49 37.45 -19.64 -0.28
CA THR A 49 36.65 -19.83 0.94
C THR A 49 35.98 -18.52 1.36
N GLU A 50 36.69 -17.39 1.25
CA GLU A 50 36.11 -16.08 1.54
C GLU A 50 34.99 -15.71 0.56
N ARG A 51 35.18 -15.97 -0.74
CA ARG A 51 34.13 -15.73 -1.75
C ARG A 51 32.86 -16.54 -1.45
N GLU A 52 33.00 -17.81 -1.13
CA GLU A 52 31.83 -18.64 -0.81
C GLU A 52 31.16 -18.24 0.50
N LEU A 53 31.93 -17.79 1.51
CA LEU A 53 31.34 -17.22 2.73
C LEU A 53 30.50 -15.97 2.42
N VAL A 54 30.96 -15.09 1.54
CA VAL A 54 30.17 -13.92 1.10
C VAL A 54 28.88 -14.38 0.42
N ALA A 55 28.96 -15.33 -0.52
CA ALA A 55 27.80 -15.83 -1.25
C ALA A 55 26.80 -16.53 -0.31
N ALA A 56 27.28 -17.34 0.64
CA ALA A 56 26.45 -18.01 1.63
C ALA A 56 25.75 -17.02 2.57
N ARG A 57 26.43 -15.95 3.01
CA ARG A 57 25.78 -14.88 3.79
C ARG A 57 24.68 -14.17 3.01
N ALA A 58 24.87 -13.92 1.72
CA ALA A 58 23.85 -13.29 0.89
C ALA A 58 22.62 -14.20 0.73
N ARG A 59 22.81 -15.52 0.57
CA ARG A 59 21.72 -16.51 0.53
C ARG A 59 20.98 -16.61 1.85
N ASP A 60 21.68 -16.61 2.98
CA ASP A 60 21.07 -16.63 4.31
C ASP A 60 20.23 -15.36 4.57
N GLY A 61 20.75 -14.18 4.21
CA GLY A 61 20.00 -12.92 4.28
C GLY A 61 18.75 -12.91 3.38
N ALA A 62 18.84 -13.44 2.16
CA ALA A 62 17.69 -13.58 1.26
C ALA A 62 16.66 -14.58 1.80
N ALA A 63 17.09 -15.70 2.38
CA ALA A 63 16.21 -16.70 2.98
C ALA A 63 15.55 -16.21 4.28
N GLN A 64 16.23 -15.37 5.07
CA GLN A 64 15.64 -14.70 6.22
C GLN A 64 14.59 -13.67 5.77
N SER A 65 14.90 -12.86 4.75
CA SER A 65 13.96 -11.90 4.18
C SER A 65 12.73 -12.60 3.57
N SER A 66 12.90 -13.73 2.89
CA SER A 66 11.76 -14.50 2.35
C SER A 66 10.91 -15.13 3.47
N LYS A 67 11.52 -15.61 4.55
CA LYS A 67 10.79 -16.13 5.72
C LYS A 67 10.03 -15.03 6.47
N GLU A 68 10.60 -13.83 6.56
CA GLU A 68 9.93 -12.66 7.14
C GLU A 68 8.75 -12.21 6.27
N LEU A 69 8.90 -12.21 4.94
CA LEU A 69 7.82 -11.96 3.98
C LEU A 69 6.73 -13.03 4.08
N ASP A 70 7.06 -14.32 4.03
CA ASP A 70 6.10 -15.42 4.18
C ASP A 70 5.36 -15.36 5.53
N SER A 71 6.03 -14.96 6.60
CA SER A 71 5.41 -14.77 7.91
C SER A 71 4.50 -13.54 7.96
N ALA A 72 4.85 -12.46 7.23
CA ALA A 72 4.00 -11.29 7.09
C ALA A 72 2.74 -11.59 6.26
N PHE A 73 2.89 -12.29 5.13
CA PHE A 73 1.78 -12.77 4.30
C PHE A 73 0.85 -13.72 5.08
N ARG A 74 1.41 -14.68 5.83
CA ARG A 74 0.60 -15.60 6.66
C ARG A 74 -0.14 -14.88 7.79
N ARG A 75 0.46 -13.84 8.38
CA ARG A 75 -0.22 -12.97 9.37
C ARG A 75 -1.36 -12.16 8.74
N GLU A 76 -1.18 -11.65 7.52
CA GLU A 76 -2.24 -10.96 6.78
C GLU A 76 -3.40 -11.92 6.41
N GLU A 77 -3.13 -13.17 6.01
CA GLU A 77 -4.17 -14.18 5.75
C GLU A 77 -4.94 -14.62 7.01
N GLU A 78 -4.25 -14.79 8.14
CA GLU A 78 -4.88 -15.10 9.43
C GLU A 78 -5.71 -13.92 9.96
N GLU A 79 -5.21 -12.69 9.80
CA GLU A 79 -6.00 -11.48 10.04
C GLU A 79 -7.16 -11.36 9.05
N GLU A 80 -7.02 -11.73 7.78
CA GLU A 80 -8.12 -11.73 6.81
C GLU A 80 -9.16 -12.81 7.08
N MET A 81 -8.79 -13.97 7.63
CA MET A 81 -9.77 -14.97 8.11
C MET A 81 -10.48 -14.51 9.38
N PHE A 82 -9.76 -13.90 10.32
CA PHE A 82 -10.33 -13.36 11.55
C PHE A 82 -11.23 -12.15 11.26
N LEU A 83 -10.74 -11.21 10.45
CA LEU A 83 -11.51 -10.07 9.94
C LEU A 83 -12.62 -10.56 9.02
N GLY A 84 -12.44 -11.52 8.11
CA GLY A 84 -13.52 -12.01 7.25
C GLY A 84 -14.77 -12.45 8.03
N ARG A 85 -14.57 -13.08 9.19
CA ARG A 85 -15.64 -13.52 10.11
C ARG A 85 -16.18 -12.42 11.02
N PHE A 86 -15.34 -11.47 11.44
CA PHE A 86 -15.71 -10.42 12.41
C PHE A 86 -15.73 -8.98 11.85
N TRP A 87 -15.48 -8.80 10.56
CA TRP A 87 -15.45 -7.53 9.85
C TRP A 87 -16.79 -6.80 9.88
N PRO A 88 -17.95 -7.48 9.77
CA PRO A 88 -19.23 -6.81 10.00
C PRO A 88 -19.37 -6.24 11.42
N LEU A 89 -18.59 -6.76 12.39
CA LEU A 89 -18.65 -6.39 13.81
C LEU A 89 -17.57 -5.35 14.21
N PHE A 90 -16.37 -5.39 13.60
CA PHE A 90 -15.24 -4.54 13.97
C PHE A 90 -14.54 -3.82 12.80
N GLY A 91 -15.01 -4.00 11.57
CA GLY A 91 -14.48 -3.28 10.41
C GLY A 91 -14.85 -1.79 10.43
N PRO A 92 -14.21 -0.95 9.59
CA PRO A 92 -14.53 0.47 9.50
C PRO A 92 -16.01 0.67 9.22
N LYS A 93 -16.67 1.40 10.12
CA LYS A 93 -18.11 1.66 10.03
C LYS A 93 -18.37 2.65 8.90
N ILE A 94 -19.06 2.20 7.86
CA ILE A 94 -19.64 3.10 6.86
C ILE A 94 -20.86 3.75 7.51
N ILE A 95 -20.79 5.05 7.74
CA ILE A 95 -21.90 5.86 8.22
C ILE A 95 -22.68 6.35 7.00
N ASP A 96 -23.93 5.90 6.87
CA ASP A 96 -24.83 6.42 5.85
C ASP A 96 -25.17 7.89 6.15
N ARG A 97 -24.84 8.76 5.21
CA ARG A 97 -25.07 10.21 5.24
C ARG A 97 -25.90 10.67 4.04
N THR A 98 -26.50 9.74 3.29
CA THR A 98 -27.21 10.02 2.06
C THR A 98 -28.42 10.95 2.25
N ASP A 99 -29.04 10.98 3.42
CA ASP A 99 -30.11 11.93 3.73
C ASP A 99 -29.64 13.30 4.20
N LYS A 100 -28.38 13.41 4.64
CA LYS A 100 -27.78 14.64 5.18
C LYS A 100 -26.94 15.39 4.15
N ALA A 101 -26.34 14.68 3.20
CA ALA A 101 -25.51 15.28 2.17
C ALA A 101 -26.33 16.11 1.17
N LEU A 102 -25.69 17.10 0.55
CA LEU A 102 -26.33 18.01 -0.41
C LEU A 102 -26.81 17.28 -1.67
N LYS A 103 -28.12 17.01 -1.74
CA LYS A 103 -28.78 16.34 -2.87
C LYS A 103 -28.56 17.06 -4.21
N SER A 104 -28.32 18.38 -4.22
CA SER A 104 -28.00 19.17 -5.44
C SER A 104 -26.70 18.76 -6.14
N LYS A 105 -25.83 17.98 -5.47
CA LYS A 105 -24.65 17.36 -6.08
C LYS A 105 -25.00 16.18 -6.99
N ARG A 106 -26.15 15.52 -6.77
CA ARG A 106 -26.66 14.43 -7.61
C ARG A 106 -27.16 15.00 -8.92
N LYS A 107 -26.57 14.53 -10.02
CA LYS A 107 -26.87 14.97 -11.39
C LYS A 107 -27.78 13.99 -12.13
N GLY A 108 -28.36 13.05 -11.39
CA GLY A 108 -29.21 11.98 -11.87
C GLY A 108 -28.92 10.69 -11.13
N THR A 109 -29.56 9.63 -11.61
CA THR A 109 -29.34 8.25 -11.18
C THR A 109 -28.89 7.45 -12.40
N ARG A 110 -28.10 6.41 -12.16
CA ARG A 110 -27.61 5.46 -13.18
C ARG A 110 -27.82 4.04 -12.67
N ASP A 111 -27.86 3.11 -13.62
CA ASP A 111 -27.87 1.68 -13.34
C ASP A 111 -26.54 1.28 -12.67
N LEU A 112 -26.63 0.56 -11.54
CA LEU A 112 -25.46 0.11 -10.79
C LEU A 112 -24.55 -0.82 -11.59
N SER A 113 -25.10 -1.60 -12.54
CA SER A 113 -24.31 -2.47 -13.42
C SER A 113 -23.33 -1.71 -14.32
N THR A 114 -23.53 -0.40 -14.50
CA THR A 114 -22.61 0.47 -15.26
C THR A 114 -21.46 1.01 -14.41
N VAL A 115 -21.50 0.81 -13.09
CA VAL A 115 -20.51 1.31 -12.13
C VAL A 115 -19.51 0.21 -11.83
N TYR A 116 -18.29 0.36 -12.36
CA TYR A 116 -17.25 -0.68 -12.31
C TYR A 116 -15.97 -0.24 -11.58
N ALA A 117 -15.83 1.06 -11.30
CA ALA A 117 -14.61 1.66 -10.77
C ALA A 117 -14.80 2.44 -9.46
N LEU A 118 -13.81 2.39 -8.58
CA LEU A 118 -13.60 3.35 -7.50
C LEU A 118 -12.51 4.34 -7.93
N VAL A 119 -12.83 5.64 -7.92
CA VAL A 119 -11.82 6.68 -8.13
C VAL A 119 -11.39 7.24 -6.78
N LEU A 120 -10.09 7.18 -6.52
CA LEU A 120 -9.45 7.70 -5.31
C LEU A 120 -9.15 9.19 -5.47
N HIS A 121 -9.50 9.96 -4.44
CA HIS A 121 -9.27 11.39 -4.33
C HIS A 121 -8.61 11.80 -3.01
N GLN A 122 -8.10 13.02 -2.96
CA GLN A 122 -7.87 13.76 -1.71
C GLN A 122 -8.61 15.11 -1.72
N THR A 123 -9.08 15.54 -0.55
CA THR A 123 -9.85 16.79 -0.44
C THR A 123 -9.00 18.04 -0.66
N ALA A 124 -7.68 17.93 -0.52
CA ALA A 124 -6.71 19.04 -0.47
C ALA A 124 -6.97 20.04 0.68
N PHE A 125 -7.66 19.62 1.74
CA PHE A 125 -7.89 20.34 2.99
C PHE A 125 -8.34 19.38 4.09
N SER A 126 -8.26 19.76 5.37
CA SER A 126 -8.88 19.01 6.47
C SER A 126 -9.77 19.91 7.32
N ARG A 127 -10.89 19.34 7.79
CA ARG A 127 -11.76 19.90 8.84
C ARG A 127 -11.84 18.95 10.04
N GLY A 128 -10.85 18.07 10.20
CA GLY A 128 -10.81 17.04 11.22
C GLY A 128 -11.87 15.95 11.01
N ASN A 129 -12.33 15.36 12.11
CA ASN A 129 -13.31 14.27 12.13
C ASN A 129 -14.77 14.77 12.28
N ASP A 130 -15.03 16.06 12.04
CA ASP A 130 -16.37 16.64 12.15
C ASP A 130 -17.23 16.24 10.93
N ILE A 131 -18.02 15.18 11.10
CA ILE A 131 -18.84 14.56 10.06
C ILE A 131 -19.72 15.59 9.32
N GLU A 132 -20.35 16.51 10.04
CA GLU A 132 -21.30 17.46 9.47
C GLU A 132 -20.64 18.43 8.47
N LYS A 133 -19.36 18.73 8.67
CA LYS A 133 -18.58 19.61 7.79
C LYS A 133 -18.30 19.01 6.41
N TYR A 134 -18.55 17.72 6.20
CA TYR A 134 -18.33 17.03 4.94
C TYR A 134 -19.61 16.72 4.14
N ASN A 135 -20.80 17.05 4.66
CA ASN A 135 -22.08 16.88 3.94
C ASN A 135 -22.14 17.66 2.60
N LYS A 136 -21.26 18.64 2.39
CA LYS A 136 -21.18 19.45 1.16
C LYS A 136 -20.18 18.90 0.11
N VAL A 137 -19.38 17.90 0.48
CA VAL A 137 -18.43 17.26 -0.43
C VAL A 137 -19.21 16.42 -1.44
N GLY A 138 -18.96 16.63 -2.73
CA GLY A 138 -19.74 16.08 -3.83
C GLY A 138 -19.23 14.72 -4.33
N THR A 139 -18.93 13.80 -3.43
CA THR A 139 -18.44 12.44 -3.72
C THR A 139 -19.33 11.40 -3.05
N HIS A 140 -19.26 10.15 -3.51
CA HIS A 140 -20.01 9.04 -2.91
C HIS A 140 -19.53 8.76 -1.50
N TYR A 141 -18.21 8.72 -1.32
CA TYR A 141 -17.59 8.43 -0.04
C TYR A 141 -16.60 9.52 0.40
N VAL A 142 -16.41 9.62 1.71
CA VAL A 142 -15.39 10.45 2.37
C VAL A 142 -14.77 9.64 3.50
N ILE A 143 -13.43 9.65 3.63
CA ILE A 143 -12.71 8.97 4.70
C ILE A 143 -12.00 10.01 5.58
N LEU A 144 -12.46 10.11 6.83
CA LEU A 144 -11.93 11.05 7.82
C LEU A 144 -10.56 10.60 8.37
N PRO A 145 -9.77 11.49 9.00
CA PRO A 145 -8.47 11.13 9.59
C PRO A 145 -8.49 9.95 10.56
N ASP A 146 -9.58 9.74 11.31
CA ASP A 146 -9.73 8.58 12.21
C ASP A 146 -10.16 7.27 11.49
N GLY A 147 -10.25 7.29 10.17
CA GLY A 147 -10.69 6.14 9.36
C GLY A 147 -12.21 6.00 9.24
N THR A 148 -13.02 6.86 9.85
CA THR A 148 -14.48 6.83 9.65
C THR A 148 -14.83 7.03 8.17
N ILE A 149 -15.64 6.12 7.61
CA ILE A 149 -16.12 6.20 6.23
C ILE A 149 -17.52 6.80 6.24
N LEU A 150 -17.74 7.86 5.48
CA LEU A 150 -19.06 8.46 5.25
C LEU A 150 -19.54 8.10 3.86
N GLN A 151 -20.76 7.58 3.72
CA GLN A 151 -21.44 7.46 2.41
C GLN A 151 -22.36 8.67 2.22
N ASN A 152 -21.86 9.70 1.53
CA ASN A 152 -22.60 10.93 1.29
C ASN A 152 -23.67 10.77 0.20
N HIS A 153 -23.44 9.93 -0.81
CA HIS A 153 -24.38 9.75 -1.90
C HIS A 153 -24.53 8.26 -2.25
N PRO A 154 -25.75 7.80 -2.64
CA PRO A 154 -25.96 6.42 -3.08
C PRO A 154 -25.05 6.09 -4.26
N ASP A 155 -24.63 4.84 -4.38
CA ASP A 155 -23.68 4.40 -5.43
C ASP A 155 -24.25 4.60 -6.85
N SER A 156 -25.58 4.51 -6.95
CA SER A 156 -26.38 4.77 -8.16
C SER A 156 -26.50 6.26 -8.50
N ALA A 157 -26.11 7.18 -7.62
CA ALA A 157 -26.14 8.60 -7.92
C ALA A 157 -25.04 8.96 -8.94
N TYR A 158 -25.43 9.65 -10.01
CA TYR A 158 -24.48 10.23 -10.96
C TYR A 158 -23.93 11.55 -10.40
N LEU A 159 -22.60 11.65 -10.26
CA LEU A 159 -21.91 12.83 -9.71
C LEU A 159 -20.86 13.36 -10.70
N TRP A 160 -20.52 14.64 -10.60
CA TRP A 160 -19.39 15.25 -11.30
C TRP A 160 -18.13 15.27 -10.41
N ALA A 161 -17.68 14.10 -9.97
CA ALA A 161 -16.57 13.98 -9.03
C ALA A 161 -15.21 13.69 -9.70
N SER A 162 -15.20 12.94 -10.81
CA SER A 162 -14.01 12.26 -11.35
C SER A 162 -13.77 12.50 -12.85
N ASN A 163 -14.27 13.61 -13.40
CA ASN A 163 -14.13 14.00 -14.81
C ASN A 163 -14.54 12.86 -15.78
N GLY A 164 -13.61 12.37 -16.60
CA GLY A 164 -13.89 11.33 -17.61
C GLY A 164 -14.40 10.00 -17.04
N PHE A 165 -14.23 9.75 -15.73
CA PHE A 165 -14.71 8.54 -15.08
C PHE A 165 -16.12 8.66 -14.48
N ASN A 166 -16.71 9.87 -14.48
CA ASN A 166 -18.01 10.14 -13.83
C ASN A 166 -19.11 9.13 -14.15
N ARG A 167 -19.17 8.59 -15.38
CA ARG A 167 -20.23 7.66 -15.79
C ARG A 167 -20.10 6.30 -15.12
N GLY A 168 -18.89 5.75 -15.03
CA GLY A 168 -18.65 4.37 -14.61
C GLY A 168 -18.05 4.20 -13.22
N SER A 169 -17.95 5.26 -12.40
CA SER A 169 -17.30 5.17 -11.10
C SER A 169 -18.08 5.78 -9.94
N VAL A 170 -17.88 5.20 -8.75
CA VAL A 170 -18.01 5.93 -7.48
C VAL A 170 -16.70 6.63 -7.13
N ALA A 171 -16.77 7.67 -6.31
CA ALA A 171 -15.60 8.46 -5.89
C ALA A 171 -15.45 8.48 -4.38
N VAL A 172 -14.21 8.39 -3.88
CA VAL A 172 -13.89 8.53 -2.45
C VAL A 172 -12.88 9.64 -2.21
N GLU A 173 -13.18 10.52 -1.26
CA GLU A 173 -12.30 11.60 -0.82
C GLU A 173 -11.58 11.21 0.48
N PHE A 174 -10.25 11.11 0.45
CA PHE A 174 -9.45 11.03 1.67
C PHE A 174 -9.25 12.43 2.22
N VAL A 175 -9.72 12.66 3.45
CA VAL A 175 -9.64 13.97 4.08
C VAL A 175 -8.19 14.32 4.42
N GLY A 176 -7.68 15.33 3.75
CA GLY A 176 -6.38 15.90 4.01
C GLY A 176 -5.84 16.67 2.81
N ASN A 177 -4.70 17.30 3.03
CA ASN A 177 -3.87 17.86 1.97
C ASN A 177 -2.56 17.10 2.05
N PHE A 178 -2.29 16.24 1.06
CA PHE A 178 -1.18 15.30 1.08
C PHE A 178 -0.09 15.73 0.09
N PRO A 179 1.19 15.49 0.40
CA PRO A 179 2.28 15.96 -0.43
C PRO A 179 2.38 15.18 -1.73
N ASN A 180 3.10 15.75 -2.69
CA ASN A 180 3.55 15.04 -3.87
C ASN A 180 4.84 14.26 -3.59
N THR A 181 5.42 13.67 -4.63
CA THR A 181 6.68 12.91 -4.55
C THR A 181 7.88 13.75 -4.11
N ASP A 182 7.80 15.08 -4.24
CA ASP A 182 8.86 16.01 -3.81
C ASP A 182 8.63 16.54 -2.38
N GLY A 183 7.66 15.98 -1.64
CA GLY A 183 7.30 16.46 -0.32
C GLY A 183 6.58 17.82 -0.32
N LYS A 184 5.93 18.21 -1.43
CA LYS A 184 5.23 19.51 -1.55
C LYS A 184 3.72 19.35 -1.46
N TRP A 185 3.09 20.19 -0.64
CA TRP A 185 1.65 20.30 -0.49
C TRP A 185 1.04 21.37 -1.38
N TRP A 186 -0.20 21.16 -1.81
CA TRP A 186 -0.93 22.22 -2.51
C TRP A 186 -1.27 23.34 -1.53
N LYS A 187 -0.61 24.50 -1.67
CA LYS A 187 -0.82 25.68 -0.80
C LYS A 187 -0.81 25.28 0.71
N GLY A 188 0.21 24.54 1.13
CA GLY A 188 0.29 23.92 2.46
C GLY A 188 0.08 24.87 3.64
N ASP A 189 0.56 26.12 3.56
CA ASP A 189 0.33 27.11 4.62
C ASP A 189 -1.15 27.48 4.80
N LYS A 190 -1.95 27.38 3.74
CA LYS A 190 -3.37 27.74 3.76
C LYS A 190 -4.27 26.56 4.08
N PHE A 191 -3.96 25.37 3.56
CA PHE A 191 -4.86 24.20 3.65
C PHE A 191 -4.29 23.07 4.52
N GLY A 192 -3.19 23.34 5.22
CA GLY A 192 -2.49 22.38 6.08
C GLY A 192 -1.54 21.48 5.30
N ARG A 193 -0.57 20.91 6.03
CA ARG A 193 0.42 19.94 5.53
C ARG A 193 0.15 18.60 6.22
N HIS A 194 -0.77 17.82 5.66
CA HIS A 194 -1.20 16.55 6.25
C HIS A 194 -0.48 15.36 5.61
N ILE A 195 -0.56 14.22 6.26
CA ILE A 195 -0.13 12.92 5.74
C ILE A 195 -1.30 11.95 5.98
N PRO A 196 -1.61 11.01 5.06
CA PRO A 196 -2.64 10.02 5.32
C PRO A 196 -2.34 9.22 6.59
N THR A 197 -3.35 9.00 7.42
CA THR A 197 -3.21 8.16 8.61
C THR A 197 -3.27 6.68 8.25
N ALA A 198 -2.79 5.81 9.14
CA ALA A 198 -2.89 4.37 8.94
C ALA A 198 -4.36 3.91 8.88
N GLU A 199 -5.22 4.53 9.70
CA GLU A 199 -6.66 4.30 9.76
C GLU A 199 -7.32 4.68 8.43
N GLN A 200 -6.91 5.79 7.82
CA GLN A 200 -7.38 6.17 6.49
C GLN A 200 -7.02 5.11 5.45
N ILE A 201 -5.78 4.62 5.43
CA ILE A 201 -5.36 3.56 4.50
C ILE A 201 -6.15 2.28 4.73
N ALA A 202 -6.29 1.84 5.98
CA ALA A 202 -7.08 0.66 6.34
C ALA A 202 -8.55 0.80 5.88
N SER A 203 -9.14 1.97 6.06
CA SER A 203 -10.50 2.28 5.60
C SER A 203 -10.63 2.41 4.08
N GLY A 204 -9.57 2.83 3.40
CA GLY A 204 -9.50 2.77 1.94
C GLY A 204 -9.60 1.33 1.44
N ARG A 205 -8.78 0.44 2.02
CA ARG A 205 -8.79 -1.00 1.71
C ARG A 205 -10.13 -1.65 2.05
N ALA A 206 -10.70 -1.26 3.18
CA ALA A 206 -12.03 -1.65 3.64
C ALA A 206 -13.12 -1.36 2.61
N LEU A 207 -13.12 -0.11 2.12
CA LEU A 207 -14.09 0.36 1.14
C LEU A 207 -13.95 -0.37 -0.19
N VAL A 208 -12.72 -0.63 -0.65
CA VAL A 208 -12.48 -1.44 -1.86
C VAL A 208 -13.14 -2.82 -1.72
N ARG A 209 -12.87 -3.55 -0.64
CA ARG A 209 -13.47 -4.88 -0.40
C ARG A 209 -14.99 -4.81 -0.26
N HIS A 210 -15.53 -3.75 0.34
CA HIS A 210 -16.98 -3.53 0.41
C HIS A 210 -17.57 -3.41 -1.01
N LEU A 211 -17.00 -2.55 -1.85
CA LEU A 211 -17.49 -2.30 -3.21
C LEU A 211 -17.32 -3.50 -4.14
N ILE A 212 -16.28 -4.31 -3.99
CA ILE A 212 -16.17 -5.60 -4.69
C ILE A 212 -17.39 -6.48 -4.40
N ARG A 213 -17.82 -6.54 -3.13
CA ARG A 213 -18.96 -7.38 -2.72
C ARG A 213 -20.32 -6.81 -3.08
N THR A 214 -20.47 -5.48 -3.11
CA THR A 214 -21.79 -4.85 -3.26
C THR A 214 -22.09 -4.39 -4.67
N ILE A 215 -21.08 -4.05 -5.46
CA ILE A 215 -21.24 -3.55 -6.84
C ILE A 215 -20.30 -4.24 -7.84
N GLU A 216 -19.70 -5.37 -7.47
CA GLU A 216 -18.80 -6.16 -8.33
C GLU A 216 -17.65 -5.30 -8.88
N LEU A 217 -17.08 -4.45 -8.03
CA LEU A 217 -16.00 -3.53 -8.39
C LEU A 217 -14.84 -4.26 -9.09
N THR A 218 -14.47 -3.83 -10.28
CA THR A 218 -13.38 -4.42 -11.08
C THR A 218 -12.18 -3.50 -11.24
N HIS A 219 -12.34 -2.20 -10.98
CA HIS A 219 -11.30 -1.21 -11.20
C HIS A 219 -11.07 -0.28 -10.00
N VAL A 220 -9.82 0.13 -9.82
CA VAL A 220 -9.40 1.20 -8.91
C VAL A 220 -8.56 2.20 -9.69
N LEU A 221 -8.93 3.48 -9.62
CA LEU A 221 -8.36 4.54 -10.45
C LEU A 221 -7.98 5.75 -9.59
N ALA A 222 -7.05 6.57 -10.08
CA ALA A 222 -6.71 7.86 -9.50
C ALA A 222 -7.37 9.00 -10.28
N HIS A 223 -7.86 10.04 -9.60
CA HIS A 223 -8.45 11.19 -10.29
C HIS A 223 -7.50 11.88 -11.28
N ARG A 224 -6.19 11.84 -10.99
CA ARG A 224 -5.12 12.24 -11.92
C ARG A 224 -5.31 11.67 -13.33
N GLN A 225 -5.75 10.42 -13.45
CA GLN A 225 -5.92 9.73 -14.73
C GLN A 225 -7.01 10.34 -15.62
N SER A 226 -7.86 11.23 -15.11
CA SER A 226 -8.90 11.90 -15.90
C SER A 226 -8.78 13.42 -16.01
N SER A 227 -7.81 14.07 -15.32
CA SER A 227 -7.62 15.52 -15.40
C SER A 227 -6.18 16.00 -15.16
N ARG A 228 -5.63 16.83 -16.07
CA ARG A 228 -4.29 17.42 -15.89
C ARG A 228 -4.16 18.30 -14.65
N THR A 229 -5.26 18.92 -14.21
CA THR A 229 -5.25 19.85 -13.06
C THR A 229 -5.31 19.12 -11.73
N ARG A 230 -5.38 17.79 -11.77
CA ARG A 230 -5.44 16.88 -10.61
C ARG A 230 -4.17 16.05 -10.50
N ALA A 231 -3.03 16.67 -10.84
CA ALA A 231 -1.75 15.98 -10.93
C ALA A 231 -1.36 15.25 -9.63
N ASN A 232 -1.67 15.76 -8.44
CA ASN A 232 -1.36 15.05 -7.19
C ASN A 232 -2.55 14.31 -6.57
N ASP A 233 -3.58 13.97 -7.34
CA ASP A 233 -4.82 13.41 -6.82
C ASP A 233 -4.92 11.89 -7.13
N PRO A 234 -4.91 10.98 -6.13
CA PRO A 234 -5.03 11.22 -4.67
C PRO A 234 -3.71 11.52 -3.94
N GLY A 235 -2.58 11.33 -4.61
CA GLY A 235 -1.24 11.45 -4.01
C GLY A 235 -0.55 10.09 -3.91
N PRO A 236 0.79 10.06 -3.79
CA PRO A 236 1.56 8.83 -3.87
C PRO A 236 1.24 7.85 -2.74
N ASP A 237 1.00 8.33 -1.52
CA ASP A 237 0.75 7.46 -0.35
C ASP A 237 -0.61 6.78 -0.41
N ILE A 238 -1.66 7.51 -0.79
CA ILE A 238 -2.99 6.94 -1.00
C ILE A 238 -2.95 5.96 -2.16
N TRP A 239 -2.30 6.34 -3.27
CA TRP A 239 -2.18 5.44 -4.41
C TRP A 239 -1.47 4.14 -3.99
N LYS A 240 -0.30 4.22 -3.36
CA LYS A 240 0.44 3.03 -2.94
C LYS A 240 -0.33 2.19 -1.92
N GLY A 241 -0.85 2.85 -0.88
CA GLY A 241 -1.47 2.17 0.25
C GLY A 241 -2.83 1.52 -0.07
N VAL A 242 -3.56 2.05 -1.06
CA VAL A 242 -4.92 1.61 -1.40
C VAL A 242 -5.02 1.17 -2.87
N GLY A 243 -4.65 2.03 -3.81
CA GLY A 243 -4.79 1.77 -5.25
C GLY A 243 -3.89 0.62 -5.73
N GLN A 244 -2.58 0.76 -5.58
CA GLN A 244 -1.60 -0.25 -5.97
C GLN A 244 -1.77 -1.53 -5.15
N TRP A 245 -2.05 -1.43 -3.85
CA TRP A 245 -2.40 -2.59 -3.03
C TRP A 245 -3.61 -3.37 -3.60
N ALA A 246 -4.68 -2.69 -4.03
CA ALA A 246 -5.84 -3.36 -4.60
C ALA A 246 -5.53 -4.01 -5.96
N VAL A 247 -4.64 -3.42 -6.75
CA VAL A 247 -4.14 -4.06 -7.99
C VAL A 247 -3.34 -5.32 -7.65
N ASP A 248 -2.36 -5.22 -6.76
CA ASP A 248 -1.41 -6.30 -6.46
C ASP A 248 -2.06 -7.46 -5.71
N THR A 249 -2.94 -7.16 -4.75
CA THR A 249 -3.51 -8.15 -3.82
C THR A 249 -4.89 -8.65 -4.25
N LEU A 250 -5.71 -7.79 -4.87
CA LEU A 250 -7.10 -8.12 -5.21
C LEU A 250 -7.35 -8.26 -6.71
N GLY A 251 -6.33 -8.05 -7.55
CA GLY A 251 -6.44 -8.18 -9.00
C GLY A 251 -7.31 -7.11 -9.67
N LEU A 252 -7.57 -5.97 -8.99
CA LEU A 252 -8.30 -4.87 -9.59
C LEU A 252 -7.49 -4.24 -10.71
N LYS A 253 -8.19 -3.68 -11.71
CA LYS A 253 -7.56 -3.03 -12.86
C LYS A 253 -7.44 -1.51 -12.62
N ASP A 254 -6.29 -0.95 -12.99
CA ASP A 254 -6.07 0.51 -13.03
C ASP A 254 -5.92 1.05 -14.46
N GLY A 255 -6.15 0.18 -15.44
CA GLY A 255 -5.96 0.42 -16.87
C GLY A 255 -4.54 0.16 -17.38
N GLY A 256 -3.57 -0.11 -16.50
CA GLY A 256 -2.19 -0.43 -16.84
C GLY A 256 -1.29 0.80 -17.09
N PRO A 257 0.00 0.56 -17.39
CA PRO A 257 0.96 1.62 -17.67
C PRO A 257 0.48 2.58 -18.78
N GLY A 258 0.62 3.89 -18.55
CA GLY A 258 0.23 4.91 -19.52
C GLY A 258 -1.27 5.20 -19.62
N PHE A 259 -2.14 4.43 -18.95
CA PHE A 259 -3.58 4.63 -19.02
C PHE A 259 -4.03 5.97 -18.41
N LYS A 260 -4.80 6.71 -19.21
CA LYS A 260 -5.47 7.96 -18.84
C LYS A 260 -6.64 8.22 -19.80
N VAL A 261 -7.57 9.07 -19.39
CA VAL A 261 -8.67 9.56 -20.25
C VAL A 261 -8.64 11.07 -20.37
N GLY A 262 -9.06 11.57 -21.53
CA GLY A 262 -9.09 13.01 -21.82
C GLY A 262 -7.76 13.70 -21.52
N THR A 263 -7.81 14.75 -20.69
CA THR A 263 -6.62 15.53 -20.33
C THR A 263 -5.80 14.94 -19.19
N GLY A 264 -6.18 13.78 -18.66
CA GLY A 264 -5.50 13.16 -17.52
C GLY A 264 -4.03 12.83 -17.74
N GLN A 265 -3.38 12.45 -16.64
CA GLN A 265 -2.02 11.93 -16.60
C GLN A 265 -2.03 10.51 -16.05
N PRO A 266 -1.21 9.59 -16.57
CA PRO A 266 -1.15 8.25 -16.02
C PRO A 266 -0.61 8.26 -14.59
N ILE A 267 -0.86 7.18 -13.86
CA ILE A 267 -0.16 6.90 -12.60
C ILE A 267 1.33 6.71 -12.95
N PRO A 268 2.24 7.52 -12.38
CA PRO A 268 3.67 7.36 -12.64
C PRO A 268 4.22 6.13 -11.91
N ASP A 269 5.26 5.51 -12.46
CA ASP A 269 5.91 4.34 -11.85
C ASP A 269 6.39 4.62 -10.43
N SER A 270 6.83 5.85 -10.16
CA SER A 270 7.23 6.30 -8.81
C SER A 270 6.13 6.17 -7.77
N TRP A 271 4.85 6.21 -8.15
CA TRP A 271 3.73 5.97 -7.23
C TRP A 271 3.49 4.47 -6.99
N ARG A 272 3.80 3.62 -7.97
CA ARG A 272 3.61 2.16 -7.90
C ARG A 272 4.60 1.50 -6.95
N ILE A 273 5.84 1.98 -6.96
CA ILE A 273 6.91 1.53 -6.06
C ILE A 273 7.14 2.49 -4.88
N TRP A 274 6.21 3.41 -4.63
CA TRP A 274 6.37 4.45 -3.62
C TRP A 274 6.64 3.86 -2.24
N SER A 275 7.61 4.44 -1.55
CA SER A 275 7.91 4.21 -0.14
C SER A 275 8.37 5.55 0.44
N ARG A 276 7.88 5.89 1.63
CA ARG A 276 8.41 7.01 2.41
C ARG A 276 9.45 6.55 3.41
#